data_AF-A0A2A4U2W6-F1
#
_entry.id   AF-A0A2A4U2W6-F1
#
_cell.length_a   1.000
_cell.length_b   1.000
_cell.length_c   1.000
_cell.angle_alpha   90.00
_cell.angle_beta   90.00
_cell.angle_gamma   90.00
#
_symmetry.space_group_name_H-M   'P 1'
#
loop_
_entity.id
_entity.type
_entity.pdbx_description
1 polymer ?
#
loop_
_entity_poly.entity_id
_entity_poly.type
_entity_poly.pdbx_seq_one_letter_code
_entity_poly.pdbx_strand_id
1 'polypeptide(L)'
;MASRDLQKILQAEKVTLDELFASTQTRSVGRFNKKGDAWNLIFIGREEDVCGALKEGGWHRIPRSIPVSIALGMADLLTGKKLTRFPPMNLYRVENRVQDHNWAIPVRAIHERHHFRLWKLEASDPVGRPYWWGSGNYDLDSRFRDLSHRPDPEIDKERDFIATTLQENPRIASIEHRLCPRVPKTGTNDKGYSYHCDGRILVVTLK
;
A
#
# COMPACT_ATOMS: atom_id res chain seq x y z
N MET A 1 10.69 -15.24 -34.81
CA MET A 1 11.68 -14.63 -33.90
C MET A 1 11.07 -13.55 -33.02
N ALA A 2 10.24 -12.62 -33.54
CA ALA A 2 9.54 -11.58 -32.76
C ALA A 2 8.73 -12.04 -31.53
N SER A 3 8.19 -13.26 -31.53
CA SER A 3 7.41 -13.81 -30.39
C SER A 3 8.26 -14.19 -29.17
N ARG A 4 9.52 -14.59 -29.36
CA ARG A 4 10.45 -14.90 -28.24
C ARG A 4 11.00 -13.64 -27.59
N ASP A 5 11.17 -12.57 -28.36
CA ASP A 5 11.62 -11.27 -27.83
C ASP A 5 10.50 -10.57 -27.05
N LEU A 6 9.24 -10.69 -27.50
CA LEU A 6 8.09 -10.25 -26.70
C LEU A 6 7.96 -11.05 -25.39
N GLN A 7 8.19 -12.36 -25.41
CA GLN A 7 8.15 -13.20 -24.20
C GLN A 7 9.26 -12.85 -23.20
N LYS A 8 10.45 -12.44 -23.67
CA LYS A 8 11.52 -11.93 -22.81
C LYS A 8 11.20 -10.55 -22.21
N ILE A 9 10.48 -9.70 -22.95
CA ILE A 9 10.02 -8.38 -22.47
C ILE A 9 8.85 -8.49 -21.49
N LEU A 10 8.10 -9.61 -21.53
CA LEU A 10 6.90 -9.83 -20.71
C LEU A 10 7.12 -10.62 -19.42
N GLN A 11 8.34 -11.10 -19.14
CA GLN A 11 8.64 -11.76 -17.87
C GLN A 11 9.08 -10.72 -16.85
N ALA A 12 8.33 -10.62 -15.76
CA ALA A 12 8.76 -9.85 -14.59
C ALA A 12 10.17 -10.27 -14.20
N GLU A 13 11.05 -9.29 -14.01
CA GLU A 13 12.44 -9.55 -13.65
C GLU A 13 12.48 -10.35 -12.35
N LYS A 14 13.21 -11.46 -12.33
CA LYS A 14 13.38 -12.26 -11.11
C LYS A 14 14.56 -11.72 -10.34
N VAL A 15 14.29 -11.10 -9.20
CA VAL A 15 15.30 -10.46 -8.34
C VAL A 15 15.10 -10.92 -6.91
N THR A 16 16.18 -10.97 -6.14
CA THR A 16 16.11 -11.13 -4.70
C THR A 16 15.52 -9.87 -4.05
N LEU A 17 15.07 -10.00 -2.80
CA LEU A 17 14.56 -8.85 -2.05
C LEU A 17 15.65 -7.78 -1.83
N ASP A 18 16.90 -8.20 -1.64
CA ASP A 18 18.03 -7.28 -1.42
C ASP A 18 18.36 -6.50 -2.70
N GLU A 19 18.35 -7.17 -3.85
CA GLU A 19 18.49 -6.50 -5.16
C GLU A 19 17.34 -5.52 -5.42
N LEU A 20 16.11 -5.91 -5.08
CA LEU A 20 14.95 -5.03 -5.19
C LEU A 20 15.14 -3.78 -4.31
N PHE A 21 15.49 -3.94 -3.03
CA PHE A 21 15.75 -2.83 -2.12
C PHE A 21 16.90 -1.94 -2.61
N ALA A 22 17.89 -2.50 -3.30
CA ALA A 22 19.01 -1.76 -3.86
C ALA A 22 18.64 -0.94 -5.11
N SER A 23 17.69 -1.38 -5.93
CA SER A 23 17.40 -0.78 -7.26
C SER A 23 16.15 0.11 -7.32
N THR A 24 15.16 -0.18 -6.48
CA THR A 24 13.80 0.38 -6.56
C THR A 24 13.64 1.83 -6.06
N GLN A 25 12.47 2.41 -6.32
CA GLN A 25 12.02 3.67 -5.76
C GLN A 25 11.53 3.49 -4.30
N THR A 26 12.00 4.31 -3.36
CA THR A 26 11.68 4.16 -1.92
C THR A 26 10.58 5.09 -1.40
N ARG A 27 10.06 5.97 -2.25
CA ARG A 27 8.95 6.88 -1.93
C ARG A 27 8.07 7.05 -3.15
N SER A 28 6.76 7.09 -2.98
CA SER A 28 5.85 7.42 -4.09
C SER A 28 6.02 8.88 -4.56
N VAL A 29 5.37 9.21 -5.68
CA VAL A 29 5.27 10.58 -6.22
C VAL A 29 3.83 11.06 -6.12
N GLY A 30 3.64 12.21 -5.47
CA GLY A 30 2.33 12.85 -5.30
C GLY A 30 2.06 13.96 -6.29
N ARG A 31 1.29 14.97 -5.85
CA ARG A 31 0.92 16.13 -6.68
C ARG A 31 2.15 16.94 -7.05
N PHE A 32 2.12 17.55 -8.24
CA PHE A 32 3.20 18.41 -8.76
C PHE A 32 4.59 17.74 -8.76
N ASN A 33 4.64 16.42 -8.94
CA ASN A 33 5.86 15.61 -8.89
C ASN A 33 6.65 15.71 -7.57
N LYS A 34 5.98 16.11 -6.47
CA LYS A 34 6.59 16.11 -5.14
C LYS A 34 6.69 14.69 -4.59
N LYS A 35 7.66 14.47 -3.70
CA LYS A 35 7.82 13.19 -3.00
C LYS A 35 6.58 12.92 -2.14
N GLY A 36 5.96 11.77 -2.35
CA GLY A 36 4.83 11.24 -1.58
C GLY A 36 5.28 10.40 -0.40
N ASP A 37 4.46 9.44 0.00
CA ASP A 37 4.70 8.62 1.19
C ASP A 37 5.86 7.63 0.99
N ALA A 38 6.52 7.27 2.09
CA ALA A 38 7.61 6.31 2.12
C ALA A 38 7.11 4.88 1.93
N TRP A 39 7.98 4.05 1.36
CA TRP A 39 7.80 2.61 1.39
C TRP A 39 7.88 2.10 2.84
N ASN A 40 6.88 1.36 3.30
CA ASN A 40 6.93 0.62 4.57
C ASN A 40 6.37 -0.83 4.49
N LEU A 41 5.85 -1.29 3.35
CA LEU A 41 5.25 -2.64 3.20
C LEU A 41 5.66 -3.32 1.89
N ILE A 42 6.04 -4.59 1.89
CA ILE A 42 6.14 -5.40 0.68
C ILE A 42 5.34 -6.70 0.86
N PHE A 43 4.52 -7.03 -0.13
CA PHE A 43 3.87 -8.34 -0.20
C PHE A 43 4.50 -9.16 -1.33
N ILE A 44 4.71 -10.45 -1.09
CA ILE A 44 5.32 -11.39 -2.03
C ILE A 44 4.33 -12.52 -2.27
N GLY A 45 3.66 -12.52 -3.43
CA GLY A 45 2.60 -13.48 -3.70
C GLY A 45 1.69 -13.11 -4.85
N ARG A 46 0.77 -14.03 -5.20
CA ARG A 46 -0.26 -13.77 -6.22
C ARG A 46 -1.26 -12.76 -5.69
N GLU A 47 -1.86 -11.99 -6.59
CA GLU A 47 -2.85 -10.95 -6.24
C GLU A 47 -4.00 -11.53 -5.40
N GLU A 48 -4.45 -12.73 -5.76
CA GLU A 48 -5.55 -13.45 -5.10
C GLU A 48 -5.23 -13.74 -3.63
N ASP A 49 -4.02 -14.22 -3.34
CA ASP A 49 -3.57 -14.55 -1.99
C ASP A 49 -3.36 -13.29 -1.15
N VAL A 50 -2.75 -12.25 -1.73
CA VAL A 50 -2.61 -10.94 -1.10
C VAL A 50 -3.98 -10.36 -0.75
N CYS A 51 -4.90 -10.31 -1.72
CA CYS A 51 -6.25 -9.79 -1.51
C CYS A 51 -7.06 -10.65 -0.52
N GLY A 52 -6.88 -11.97 -0.55
CA GLY A 52 -7.54 -12.91 0.36
C GLY A 52 -7.10 -12.69 1.80
N ALA A 53 -5.79 -12.64 2.04
CA ALA A 53 -5.22 -12.44 3.37
C ALA A 53 -5.66 -11.10 3.98
N LEU A 54 -5.65 -10.03 3.18
CA LEU A 54 -6.10 -8.71 3.63
C LEU A 54 -7.58 -8.69 4.01
N LYS A 55 -8.46 -9.30 3.20
CA LYS A 55 -9.89 -9.40 3.53
C LYS A 55 -10.14 -10.19 4.81
N GLU A 56 -9.44 -11.30 4.99
CA GLU A 56 -9.50 -12.12 6.21
C GLU A 56 -8.99 -11.34 7.44
N GLY A 57 -7.98 -10.47 7.25
CA GLY A 57 -7.51 -9.51 8.27
C GLY A 57 -8.42 -8.30 8.50
N GLY A 58 -9.63 -8.30 7.94
CA GLY A 58 -10.63 -7.24 8.16
C GLY A 58 -10.49 -6.00 7.26
N TRP A 59 -9.57 -6.01 6.28
CA TRP A 59 -9.37 -4.86 5.39
C TRP A 59 -10.43 -4.75 4.30
N HIS A 60 -10.92 -3.54 4.09
CA HIS A 60 -11.86 -3.24 3.02
C HIS A 60 -11.13 -2.71 1.79
N ARG A 61 -11.31 -3.36 0.64
CA ARG A 61 -10.82 -2.86 -0.64
C ARG A 61 -11.60 -1.61 -1.03
N ILE A 62 -10.90 -0.50 -1.23
CA ILE A 62 -11.46 0.74 -1.75
C ILE A 62 -11.42 0.71 -3.28
N PRO A 63 -12.54 0.98 -3.97
CA PRO A 63 -12.55 1.06 -5.42
C PRO A 63 -11.53 2.06 -5.97
N ARG A 64 -10.88 1.73 -7.11
CA ARG A 64 -9.97 2.66 -7.79
C ARG A 64 -10.71 3.88 -8.36
N SER A 65 -11.95 3.67 -8.79
CA SER A 65 -12.81 4.74 -9.32
C SER A 65 -13.44 5.55 -8.20
N ILE A 66 -13.13 6.84 -8.15
CA ILE A 66 -13.69 7.77 -7.15
C ILE A 66 -15.23 7.78 -7.20
N PRO A 67 -15.91 7.90 -8.35
CA PRO A 67 -17.37 7.81 -8.43
C PRO A 67 -17.93 6.51 -7.85
N VAL A 68 -17.30 5.36 -8.15
CA VAL A 68 -17.72 4.05 -7.62
C VAL A 68 -17.54 3.99 -6.11
N SER A 69 -16.44 4.52 -5.59
CA SER A 69 -16.17 4.61 -4.16
C SER A 69 -17.22 5.44 -3.43
N ILE A 70 -17.60 6.59 -4.00
CA ILE A 70 -18.65 7.47 -3.46
C ILE A 70 -20.01 6.74 -3.47
N ALA A 71 -20.39 6.12 -4.59
CA ALA A 71 -21.66 5.40 -4.70
C ALA A 71 -21.77 4.25 -3.69
N LEU A 72 -20.72 3.43 -3.56
CA LEU A 72 -20.70 2.34 -2.58
C LEU A 72 -20.69 2.87 -1.14
N GLY A 73 -19.99 3.98 -0.87
CA GLY A 73 -20.01 4.61 0.44
C GLY A 73 -21.39 5.14 0.82
N MET A 74 -22.10 5.77 -0.11
CA MET A 74 -23.49 6.19 0.12
C MET A 74 -24.42 5.00 0.36
N ALA A 75 -24.24 3.89 -0.37
CA ALA A 75 -25.00 2.67 -0.14
C ALA A 75 -24.75 2.07 1.25
N ASP A 76 -23.51 2.10 1.76
CA ASP A 76 -23.21 1.69 3.14
C ASP A 76 -24.03 2.52 4.15
N LEU A 77 -24.03 3.85 4.01
CA LEU A 77 -24.80 4.76 4.88
C LEU A 77 -26.32 4.49 4.81
N LEU A 78 -26.87 4.35 3.61
CA LEU A 78 -28.30 4.07 3.39
C LEU A 78 -28.75 2.72 3.96
N THR A 79 -27.82 1.77 4.08
CA THR A 79 -28.09 0.43 4.63
C THR A 79 -27.72 0.30 6.11
N GLY A 80 -27.41 1.42 6.78
CA GLY A 80 -27.03 1.44 8.21
C GLY A 80 -25.68 0.80 8.50
N LYS A 81 -24.87 0.50 7.46
CA LYS A 81 -23.52 -0.04 7.61
C LYS A 81 -22.54 1.10 7.89
N LYS A 82 -21.44 0.77 8.59
CA LYS A 82 -20.32 1.71 8.73
C LYS A 82 -19.77 2.07 7.34
N LEU A 83 -19.43 3.34 7.14
CA LEU A 83 -18.83 3.82 5.90
C LEU A 83 -17.41 3.26 5.76
N THR A 84 -17.27 2.19 4.97
CA THR A 84 -15.99 1.45 4.84
C THR A 84 -15.21 1.81 3.58
N ARG A 85 -15.87 2.43 2.58
CA ARG A 85 -15.35 2.59 1.21
C ARG A 85 -15.16 4.03 0.77
N PHE A 86 -14.81 4.93 1.69
CA PHE A 86 -14.54 6.33 1.35
C PHE A 86 -13.26 6.45 0.49
N PRO A 87 -13.27 7.16 -0.64
CA PRO A 87 -12.13 7.20 -1.56
C PRO A 87 -10.86 7.78 -0.91
N PRO A 88 -9.67 7.43 -1.43
CA PRO A 88 -8.45 8.09 -1.03
C PRO A 88 -8.49 9.56 -1.47
N MET A 89 -8.07 10.47 -0.58
CA MET A 89 -8.02 11.91 -0.82
C MET A 89 -6.79 12.36 -1.64
N ASN A 90 -5.89 11.41 -1.95
CA ASN A 90 -4.70 11.63 -2.75
C ASN A 90 -4.37 10.39 -3.60
N LEU A 91 -3.93 10.64 -4.83
CA LEU A 91 -3.36 9.64 -5.73
C LEU A 91 -1.83 9.75 -5.70
N TYR A 92 -1.18 8.60 -5.59
CA TYR A 92 0.26 8.48 -5.61
C TYR A 92 0.69 7.61 -6.79
N ARG A 93 1.88 7.89 -7.31
CA ARG A 93 2.48 7.12 -8.40
C ARG A 93 3.77 6.45 -7.95
N VAL A 94 3.99 5.24 -8.44
CA VAL A 94 5.29 4.55 -8.44
C VAL A 94 5.55 4.14 -9.87
N GLU A 95 6.75 4.43 -10.38
CA GLU A 95 7.12 4.12 -11.77
C GLU A 95 6.07 4.65 -12.77
N ASN A 96 5.56 5.86 -12.52
CA ASN A 96 4.50 6.53 -13.28
C ASN A 96 3.12 5.84 -13.27
N ARG A 97 2.93 4.77 -12.50
CA ARG A 97 1.65 4.06 -12.36
C ARG A 97 0.94 4.41 -11.05
N VAL A 98 -0.38 4.59 -11.14
CA VAL A 98 -1.24 4.72 -9.95
C VAL A 98 -1.44 3.37 -9.27
N GLN A 99 -1.75 3.39 -7.98
CA GLN A 99 -1.91 2.20 -7.15
C GLN A 99 -2.92 1.21 -7.72
N ASP A 100 -2.63 -0.08 -7.59
CA ASP A 100 -3.48 -1.19 -8.02
C ASP A 100 -4.54 -1.52 -6.96
N HIS A 101 -4.18 -1.38 -5.68
CA HIS A 101 -5.09 -1.55 -4.57
C HIS A 101 -5.00 -0.40 -3.57
N ASN A 102 -6.13 -0.11 -2.95
CA ASN A 102 -6.27 0.74 -1.78
C ASN A 102 -7.06 -0.07 -0.75
N TRP A 103 -6.60 -0.07 0.49
CA TRP A 103 -7.20 -0.83 1.58
C TRP A 103 -7.41 0.09 2.78
N ALA A 104 -8.52 -0.10 3.50
CA ALA A 104 -8.74 0.64 4.74
C ALA A 104 -9.51 -0.16 5.80
N ILE A 105 -9.26 0.16 7.06
CA ILE A 105 -10.09 -0.18 8.21
C ILE A 105 -10.53 1.15 8.86
N PRO A 106 -11.83 1.51 8.81
CA PRO A 106 -12.30 2.75 9.41
C PRO A 106 -12.38 2.64 10.95
N VAL A 107 -11.79 3.61 11.64
CA VAL A 107 -11.92 3.79 13.10
C VAL A 107 -13.07 4.75 13.39
N ARG A 108 -13.00 5.95 12.80
CA ARG A 108 -14.08 6.94 12.78
C ARG A 108 -14.38 7.28 11.32
N ALA A 109 -15.61 6.99 10.88
CA ALA A 109 -16.01 7.15 9.48
C ALA A 109 -15.53 8.49 8.90
N ILE A 110 -14.89 8.45 7.72
CA ILE A 110 -14.29 9.60 7.03
C ILE A 110 -13.05 10.19 7.72
N HIS A 111 -12.99 10.24 9.04
CA HIS A 111 -11.98 11.01 9.76
C HIS A 111 -10.73 10.22 10.11
N GLU A 112 -10.90 9.02 10.65
CA GLU A 112 -9.82 8.20 11.18
C GLU A 112 -9.90 6.80 10.60
N ARG A 113 -8.77 6.35 10.04
CA ARG A 113 -8.68 5.03 9.42
C ARG A 113 -7.24 4.58 9.30
N HIS A 114 -7.05 3.29 9.49
CA HIS A 114 -5.88 2.60 8.98
C HIS A 114 -6.03 2.49 7.47
N HIS A 115 -4.99 2.81 6.71
CA HIS A 115 -5.04 2.70 5.26
C HIS A 115 -3.67 2.48 4.66
N PHE A 116 -3.66 1.71 3.58
CA PHE A 116 -2.47 1.58 2.75
C PHE A 116 -2.83 1.32 1.30
N ARG A 117 -1.82 1.46 0.46
CA ARG A 117 -1.91 1.30 -0.99
C ARG A 117 -0.91 0.24 -1.43
N LEU A 118 -1.24 -0.51 -2.47
CA LEU A 118 -0.34 -1.48 -3.10
C LEU A 118 -0.21 -1.22 -4.60
N TRP A 119 1.01 -1.40 -5.09
CA TRP A 119 1.40 -1.35 -6.50
C TRP A 119 2.08 -2.66 -6.85
N LYS A 120 1.64 -3.32 -7.91
CA LYS A 120 2.35 -4.47 -8.45
C LYS A 120 3.61 -3.97 -9.15
N LEU A 121 4.77 -4.48 -8.73
CA LEU A 121 6.04 -4.17 -9.38
C LEU A 121 6.23 -5.04 -10.62
N GLU A 122 7.02 -4.57 -11.57
CA GLU A 122 7.44 -5.35 -12.75
C GLU A 122 8.61 -6.30 -12.42
N ALA A 123 8.58 -6.84 -11.20
CA ALA A 123 9.56 -7.76 -10.64
C ALA A 123 8.88 -8.86 -9.83
N SER A 124 9.56 -9.99 -9.71
CA SER A 124 9.15 -11.14 -8.93
C SER A 124 10.33 -11.71 -8.16
N ASP A 125 10.04 -12.47 -7.11
CA ASP A 125 11.08 -13.15 -6.36
C ASP A 125 11.74 -14.27 -7.21
N PRO A 126 12.84 -14.89 -6.73
CA PRO A 126 13.55 -15.92 -7.51
C PRO A 126 12.69 -17.14 -7.89
N VAL A 127 11.62 -17.41 -7.14
CA VAL A 127 10.67 -18.50 -7.42
C VAL A 127 9.47 -18.06 -8.26
N GLY A 128 9.39 -16.77 -8.64
CA GLY A 128 8.40 -16.22 -9.56
C GLY A 128 7.14 -15.67 -8.89
N ARG A 129 7.14 -15.44 -7.58
CA ARG A 129 6.04 -14.76 -6.87
C ARG A 129 6.14 -13.24 -7.08
N PRO A 130 5.07 -12.57 -7.53
CA PRO A 130 5.08 -11.13 -7.77
C PRO A 130 5.41 -10.32 -6.51
N TYR A 131 6.17 -9.24 -6.68
CA TYR A 131 6.35 -8.22 -5.65
C TYR A 131 5.27 -7.16 -5.70
N TRP A 132 4.78 -6.78 -4.52
CA TRP A 132 3.84 -5.69 -4.32
C TRP A 132 4.45 -4.66 -3.38
N TRP A 133 4.73 -3.49 -3.92
CA TRP A 133 5.16 -2.33 -3.16
C TRP A 133 3.98 -1.72 -2.41
N GLY A 134 4.19 -1.30 -1.16
CA GLY A 134 3.14 -0.72 -0.35
C GLY A 134 3.56 0.44 0.53
N SER A 135 2.60 1.34 0.73
CA SER A 135 2.75 2.50 1.60
C SER A 135 1.47 2.69 2.42
N GLY A 136 1.61 2.60 3.73
CA GLY A 136 0.52 2.69 4.69
C GLY A 136 0.73 3.75 5.75
N ASN A 137 -0.32 4.52 6.04
CA ASN A 137 -0.35 5.52 7.11
C ASN A 137 -1.67 5.40 7.90
N TYR A 138 -1.65 5.79 9.17
CA TYR A 138 -2.87 6.02 9.94
C TYR A 138 -3.38 7.45 9.71
N ASP A 139 -4.64 7.64 9.35
CA ASP A 139 -5.25 8.97 9.27
C ASP A 139 -5.76 9.39 10.65
N LEU A 140 -5.25 10.51 11.20
CA LEU A 140 -5.65 11.05 12.51
C LEU A 140 -6.88 11.95 12.45
N ASP A 141 -7.11 12.59 11.31
CA ASP A 141 -8.31 13.39 11.07
C ASP A 141 -8.48 13.69 9.58
N SER A 142 -9.67 14.15 9.19
CA SER A 142 -9.94 14.69 7.86
C SER A 142 -10.10 16.21 7.89
N ARG A 143 -9.55 16.87 6.87
CA ARG A 143 -9.67 18.30 6.64
C ARG A 143 -10.50 18.52 5.38
N PHE A 144 -11.75 18.94 5.57
CA PHE A 144 -12.67 19.16 4.46
C PHE A 144 -12.26 20.34 3.57
N ARG A 145 -11.60 21.37 4.11
CA ARG A 145 -11.21 22.57 3.36
C ARG A 145 -10.28 22.28 2.17
N ASP A 146 -9.35 21.34 2.34
CA ASP A 146 -8.40 20.95 1.29
C ASP A 146 -8.58 19.50 0.84
N LEU A 147 -9.69 18.87 1.26
CA LEU A 147 -10.03 17.46 1.05
C LEU A 147 -8.79 16.58 1.27
N SER A 148 -8.20 16.66 2.46
CA SER A 148 -7.02 15.88 2.85
C SER A 148 -7.19 15.20 4.19
N HIS A 149 -6.51 14.08 4.38
CA HIS A 149 -6.29 13.52 5.70
C HIS A 149 -4.99 14.05 6.29
N ARG A 150 -4.97 14.18 7.63
CA ARG A 150 -3.73 14.39 8.38
C ARG A 150 -3.19 13.01 8.80
N PRO A 151 -2.13 12.49 8.16
CA PRO A 151 -1.55 11.22 8.59
C PRO A 151 -0.83 11.37 9.93
N ASP A 152 -0.77 10.28 10.67
CA ASP A 152 0.13 10.12 11.81
C ASP A 152 1.59 10.15 11.30
N PRO A 153 2.46 10.98 11.88
CA PRO A 153 3.86 11.01 11.50
C PRO A 153 4.63 9.72 11.85
N GLU A 154 4.15 8.88 12.78
CA GLU A 154 4.83 7.64 13.19
C GLU A 154 4.36 6.45 12.34
N ILE A 155 4.88 6.35 11.11
CA ILE A 155 4.41 5.36 10.13
C ILE A 155 4.76 3.91 10.49
N ASP A 156 5.65 3.70 11.45
CA ASP A 156 5.99 2.39 12.00
C ASP A 156 4.80 1.79 12.77
N LYS A 157 3.99 2.61 13.46
CA LYS A 157 2.78 2.16 14.15
C LYS A 157 1.77 1.56 13.18
N GLU A 158 1.56 2.22 12.04
CA GLU A 158 0.65 1.70 11.01
C GLU A 158 1.19 0.41 10.41
N ARG A 159 2.48 0.36 10.09
CA ARG A 159 3.14 -0.84 9.58
C ARG A 159 2.94 -2.03 10.53
N ASP A 160 3.13 -1.81 11.82
CA ASP A 160 3.05 -2.87 12.83
C ASP A 160 1.59 -3.26 13.14
N PHE A 161 0.65 -2.32 13.02
CA PHE A 161 -0.78 -2.62 13.01
C PHE A 161 -1.16 -3.53 11.83
N ILE A 162 -0.70 -3.21 10.61
CA ILE A 162 -0.92 -4.05 9.43
C ILE A 162 -0.37 -5.47 9.66
N ALA A 163 0.84 -5.59 10.21
CA ALA A 163 1.43 -6.88 10.56
C ALA A 163 0.52 -7.68 11.51
N THR A 164 -0.02 -7.01 12.54
CA THR A 164 -0.93 -7.62 13.53
C THR A 164 -2.21 -8.13 12.89
N THR A 165 -2.81 -7.39 11.96
CA THR A 165 -4.05 -7.81 11.26
C THR A 165 -3.86 -9.05 10.39
N LEU A 166 -2.61 -9.42 10.11
CA LEU A 166 -2.23 -10.52 9.25
C LEU A 166 -1.69 -11.71 10.05
N GLN A 167 -1.52 -11.58 11.36
CA GLN A 167 -1.12 -12.70 12.21
C GLN A 167 -2.13 -13.84 12.12
N GLU A 168 -1.64 -15.07 12.22
CA GLU A 168 -2.44 -16.30 12.20
C GLU A 168 -3.24 -16.53 10.91
N ASN A 169 -2.98 -15.76 9.84
CA ASN A 169 -3.63 -15.96 8.56
C ASN A 169 -3.10 -17.22 7.84
N PRO A 170 -3.97 -18.17 7.42
CA PRO A 170 -3.54 -19.43 6.83
C PRO A 170 -2.86 -19.28 5.45
N ARG A 171 -3.01 -18.14 4.78
CA ARG A 171 -2.38 -17.82 3.48
C ARG A 171 -0.97 -17.27 3.61
N ILE A 172 -0.54 -16.91 4.83
CA ILE A 172 0.75 -16.27 5.05
C ILE A 172 1.81 -17.32 5.40
N ALA A 173 2.91 -17.29 4.65
CA ALA A 173 4.08 -18.12 4.88
C ALA A 173 5.02 -17.49 5.91
N SER A 174 5.24 -16.17 5.84
CA SER A 174 6.06 -15.44 6.81
C SER A 174 5.68 -13.95 6.88
N ILE A 175 5.94 -13.37 8.05
CA ILE A 175 5.89 -11.93 8.29
C ILE A 175 7.20 -11.55 8.97
N GLU A 176 7.93 -10.59 8.42
CA GLU A 176 9.20 -10.14 8.99
C GLU A 176 9.46 -8.66 8.72
N HIS A 177 10.29 -8.03 9.53
CA HIS A 177 10.78 -6.68 9.29
C HIS A 177 12.19 -6.73 8.72
N ARG A 178 12.40 -6.16 7.54
CA ARG A 178 13.70 -6.11 6.86
C ARG A 178 14.16 -4.68 6.69
N LEU A 179 15.41 -4.39 7.04
CA LEU A 179 15.98 -3.06 6.84
C LEU A 179 16.11 -2.76 5.34
N CYS A 180 15.60 -1.60 4.90
CA CYS A 180 15.89 -1.06 3.57
C CYS A 180 16.68 0.25 3.75
N PRO A 181 18.02 0.24 3.64
CA PRO A 181 18.85 1.41 3.92
C PRO A 181 18.53 2.65 3.06
N ARG A 182 17.90 2.46 1.89
CA ARG A 182 17.51 3.52 0.97
C ARG A 182 16.19 4.21 1.35
N VAL A 183 15.43 3.68 2.31
CA VAL A 183 14.21 4.32 2.81
C VAL A 183 14.60 5.46 3.76
N PRO A 184 14.20 6.71 3.49
CA PRO A 184 14.49 7.81 4.39
C PRO A 184 13.77 7.61 5.72
N LYS A 185 14.51 7.73 6.82
CA LYS A 185 13.95 7.63 8.18
C LYS A 185 13.07 8.80 8.58
N THR A 186 13.17 9.93 7.87
CA THR A 186 12.32 11.10 8.05
C THR A 186 12.04 11.74 6.69
N GLY A 187 10.93 12.49 6.61
CA GLY A 187 10.62 13.26 5.42
C GLY A 187 9.27 13.95 5.51
N THR A 188 8.87 14.61 4.42
CA THR A 188 7.55 15.22 4.28
C THR A 188 6.89 14.78 2.97
N ASN A 189 5.59 14.50 2.98
CA ASN A 189 4.85 14.12 1.77
C ASN A 189 4.48 15.33 0.89
N ASP A 190 3.75 15.09 -0.19
CA ASP A 190 3.40 16.12 -1.20
C ASP A 190 2.52 17.25 -0.64
N LYS A 191 1.94 17.04 0.54
CA LYS A 191 1.10 17.98 1.28
C LYS A 191 1.82 18.66 2.45
N GLY A 192 3.10 18.33 2.68
CA GLY A 192 3.91 18.92 3.74
C GLY A 192 3.75 18.27 5.11
N TYR A 193 3.05 17.15 5.21
CA TYR A 193 3.00 16.39 6.46
C TYR A 193 4.29 15.60 6.66
N SER A 194 4.87 15.71 7.85
CA SER A 194 6.08 14.97 8.21
C SER A 194 5.78 13.50 8.52
N TYR A 195 6.80 12.67 8.38
CA TYR A 195 6.83 11.31 8.89
C TYR A 195 8.20 10.98 9.48
N HIS A 196 8.24 9.95 10.31
CA HIS A 196 9.45 9.31 10.81
C HIS A 196 9.28 7.78 10.91
N CYS A 197 10.36 7.03 10.69
CA CYS A 197 10.42 5.58 10.77
C CYS A 197 11.83 5.07 11.11
N ASP A 198 11.90 3.78 11.44
CA ASP A 198 13.14 3.04 11.69
C ASP A 198 13.88 2.58 10.41
N GLY A 199 13.26 2.74 9.23
CA GLY A 199 13.79 2.32 7.92
C GLY A 199 13.57 0.84 7.59
N ARG A 200 12.83 0.09 8.42
CA ARG A 200 12.44 -1.29 8.16
C ARG A 200 11.14 -1.33 7.34
N ILE A 201 11.09 -2.29 6.43
CA ILE A 201 9.92 -2.64 5.63
C ILE A 201 9.29 -3.89 6.24
N LEU A 202 7.97 -3.90 6.38
CA LEU A 202 7.23 -5.13 6.66
C LEU A 202 7.20 -5.98 5.40
N VAL A 203 7.75 -7.19 5.46
CA VAL A 203 7.75 -8.17 4.38
C VAL A 203 6.75 -9.25 4.72
N VAL A 204 5.72 -9.38 3.89
CA VAL A 204 4.68 -10.41 4.02
C VAL A 204 4.81 -11.36 2.84
N THR A 205 5.20 -12.60 3.11
CA THR A 205 5.29 -13.64 2.09
C THR A 205 4.08 -14.54 2.15
N LEU A 206 3.40 -14.71 1.02
CA LEU A 206 2.24 -15.59 0.88
C LEU A 206 2.69 -17.01 0.50
N LYS A 207 1.86 -18.00 0.87
CA LYS A 207 2.08 -19.42 0.56
C LYS A 207 1.91 -19.72 -0.93
#